data_AF-A0AAP2XQ15-F1
#
_entry.id   AF-A0AAP2XQ15-F1
#
_cell.length_a   1.000
_cell.length_b   1.000
_cell.length_c   1.000
_cell.angle_alpha   90.00
_cell.angle_beta   90.00
_cell.angle_gamma   90.00
#
_symmetry.space_group_name_H-M   'P 1'
#
loop_
_entity.id
_entity.type
_entity.pdbx_description
1 polymer ?
#
loop_
_entity_poly.entity_id
_entity_poly.type
_entity_poly.pdbx_seq_one_letter_code
_entity_poly.pdbx_strand_id
1 'polypeptide(L)'
;MTAQLKTVIDRMYAGGSTGFHFHQTALLLDAGADHVFDAAISQYKAMTSYLKWEDLGIICVPNMENKGSMKESSKLGEVIQLAKSIK
;
A
#
# COMPACT_ATOMS: atom_id res chain seq x y z
N MET A 1 7.67 5.03 -10.57
CA MET A 1 6.35 5.41 -10.01
C MET A 1 5.31 5.24 -11.10
N THR A 2 4.27 4.43 -10.86
CA THR A 2 3.20 4.25 -11.85
C THR A 2 2.30 5.49 -11.87
N ALA A 3 1.72 5.81 -13.03
CA ALA A 3 0.79 6.94 -13.14
C ALA A 3 -0.43 6.78 -12.21
N GLN A 4 -0.83 5.54 -11.95
CA GLN A 4 -1.92 5.19 -11.03
C GLN A 4 -1.60 5.61 -9.59
N LEU A 5 -0.41 5.28 -9.08
CA LEU A 5 0.00 5.65 -7.73
C LEU A 5 0.08 7.18 -7.57
N LYS A 6 0.65 7.88 -8.56
CA LYS A 6 0.72 9.35 -8.56
C LYS A 6 -0.67 9.99 -8.53
N THR A 7 -1.62 9.45 -9.30
CA THR A 7 -3.01 9.95 -9.33
C THR A 7 -3.71 9.79 -7.99
N VAL A 8 -3.50 8.66 -7.30
CA VAL A 8 -4.06 8.43 -5.96
C VAL A 8 -3.45 9.41 -4.95
N ILE A 9 -2.12 9.57 -4.97
CA ILE A 9 -1.41 10.52 -4.11
C ILE A 9 -1.92 11.95 -4.35
N ASP A 10 -2.01 12.39 -5.61
CA ASP A 10 -2.46 13.75 -5.93
C ASP A 10 -3.89 14.03 -5.44
N ARG A 11 -4.79 13.05 -5.56
CA ARG A 11 -6.16 13.15 -5.03
C ARG A 11 -6.16 13.20 -3.50
N MET A 12 -5.26 12.47 -2.83
CA MET A 12 -5.10 12.54 -1.38
C MET A 12 -4.56 13.89 -0.91
N TYR A 13 -3.55 14.44 -1.59
CA TYR A 13 -3.06 15.80 -1.27
C TYR A 13 -4.13 16.87 -1.47
N ALA A 14 -4.93 16.77 -2.55
CA ALA A 14 -6.01 17.72 -2.82
C ALA A 14 -7.09 17.74 -1.72
N GLY A 15 -7.39 16.59 -1.10
CA GLY A 15 -8.35 16.49 0.01
C GLY A 15 -7.74 16.75 1.40
N GLY A 16 -6.42 16.91 1.50
CA GLY A 16 -5.73 17.14 2.78
C GLY A 16 -6.12 18.46 3.45
N SER A 17 -6.59 19.45 2.67
CA SER A 17 -7.09 20.74 3.17
C SER A 17 -8.54 20.68 3.67
N THR A 18 -9.36 19.77 3.15
CA THR A 18 -10.75 19.55 3.59
C THR A 18 -10.86 18.59 4.77
N GLY A 19 -9.78 17.85 5.07
CA GLY A 19 -9.75 16.82 6.10
C GLY A 19 -10.32 15.49 5.59
N PHE A 20 -9.60 14.41 5.84
CA PHE A 20 -10.13 13.06 5.64
C PHE A 20 -10.67 12.52 6.96
N HIS A 21 -11.79 11.80 6.91
CA HIS A 21 -12.31 11.12 8.11
C HIS A 21 -11.39 9.98 8.57
N PHE A 22 -10.63 9.37 7.65
CA PHE A 22 -9.71 8.30 7.97
C PHE A 22 -8.31 8.86 8.27
N HIS A 23 -7.68 8.27 9.28
CA HIS A 23 -6.32 8.60 9.71
C HIS A 23 -5.42 7.36 9.69
N GLN A 24 -5.95 6.20 9.32
CA GLN A 24 -5.23 4.94 9.29
C GLN A 24 -5.11 4.46 7.85
N THR A 25 -3.97 3.88 7.52
CA THR A 25 -3.68 3.44 6.15
C THR A 25 -2.78 2.21 6.17
N ALA A 26 -2.90 1.36 5.15
CA ALA A 26 -2.04 0.22 4.91
C ALA A 26 -1.69 0.15 3.42
N LEU A 27 -0.51 -0.37 3.09
CA LEU A 27 -0.05 -0.53 1.71
C LEU A 27 0.05 -2.02 1.36
N LEU A 28 -0.71 -2.45 0.36
CA LEU A 28 -0.62 -3.79 -0.23
C LEU A 28 -0.07 -3.66 -1.64
N LEU A 29 1.04 -4.34 -1.94
CA LEU A 29 1.66 -4.35 -3.26
C LEU A 29 1.99 -5.78 -3.68
N ASP A 30 1.70 -6.09 -4.94
CA ASP A 30 2.21 -7.26 -5.62
C ASP A 30 3.04 -6.86 -6.84
N ALA A 31 3.99 -7.71 -7.20
CA ALA A 31 4.71 -7.57 -8.45
C ALA A 31 5.27 -8.92 -8.92
N GLY A 32 5.47 -9.02 -10.24
CA GLY A 32 6.18 -10.15 -10.86
C GLY A 32 7.68 -10.22 -10.58
N ALA A 33 8.26 -9.29 -9.80
CA ALA A 33 9.69 -9.24 -9.51
C ALA A 33 9.95 -8.81 -8.05
N ASP A 34 11.11 -9.18 -7.50
CA ASP A 34 11.41 -9.08 -6.05
C ASP A 34 11.82 -7.67 -5.58
N HIS A 35 12.32 -6.80 -6.47
CA HIS A 35 12.97 -5.52 -6.10
C HIS A 35 12.28 -4.26 -6.65
N VAL A 36 10.98 -4.31 -6.94
CA VAL A 36 10.27 -3.17 -7.56
C VAL A 36 9.47 -2.31 -6.57
N PHE A 37 9.50 -2.65 -5.29
CA PHE A 37 8.62 -2.04 -4.28
C PHE A 37 9.19 -0.77 -3.64
N ASP A 38 10.51 -0.60 -3.59
CA ASP A 38 11.17 0.45 -2.78
C ASP A 38 10.67 1.86 -3.10
N ALA A 39 10.49 2.16 -4.39
CA ALA A 39 9.99 3.46 -4.82
C ALA A 39 8.55 3.71 -4.34
N ALA A 40 7.70 2.68 -4.35
CA ALA A 40 6.32 2.78 -3.90
C ALA A 40 6.22 2.88 -2.37
N ILE A 41 7.02 2.10 -1.65
CA ILE A 41 7.13 2.15 -0.18
C ILE A 41 7.60 3.54 0.27
N SER A 42 8.64 4.08 -0.37
CA SER A 42 9.17 5.40 -0.02
C SER A 42 8.15 6.51 -0.24
N GLN A 43 7.37 6.43 -1.32
CA GLN A 43 6.31 7.42 -1.60
C GLN A 43 5.15 7.33 -0.63
N TYR A 44 4.74 6.11 -0.32
CA TYR A 44 3.72 5.86 0.68
C TYR A 44 4.13 6.46 2.04
N LYS A 45 5.34 6.16 2.52
CA LYS A 45 5.85 6.71 3.79
C LYS A 45 5.95 8.24 3.78
N ALA A 46 6.37 8.83 2.65
CA ALA A 46 6.41 10.29 2.52
C ALA A 46 5.00 10.91 2.63
N MET A 47 4.00 10.27 2.02
CA MET A 47 2.61 10.71 2.08
C MET A 47 2.01 10.56 3.48
N THR A 48 2.18 9.40 4.14
CA THR A 48 1.68 9.18 5.50
C THR A 48 2.30 10.15 6.50
N SER A 49 3.60 10.42 6.37
CA SER A 49 4.29 11.44 7.17
C SER A 49 3.75 12.85 6.94
N TYR A 50 3.42 13.23 5.70
CA TYR A 50 2.88 14.55 5.39
C TYR A 50 1.45 14.72 5.93
N LEU A 51 0.60 13.72 5.73
CA LEU A 51 -0.82 13.74 6.15
C LEU A 51 -1.01 13.37 7.63
N LYS A 52 0.06 12.98 8.33
CA LYS A 52 0.06 12.48 9.72
C LYS A 52 -0.88 11.28 9.93
N TRP A 53 -0.91 10.38 8.96
CA TRP A 53 -1.68 9.15 9.06
C TRP A 53 -0.87 8.04 9.74
N GLU A 54 -1.58 7.23 10.53
CA GLU A 54 -1.09 6.00 11.14
C GLU A 54 -0.92 4.92 10.07
N ASP A 55 0.32 4.46 9.89
CA ASP A 55 0.65 3.30 9.07
C ASP A 55 0.36 2.02 9.86
N LEU A 56 -0.63 1.26 9.39
CA LEU A 56 -1.04 -0.02 9.96
C LEU A 56 -0.19 -1.19 9.45
N GLY A 57 0.56 -1.01 8.35
CA GLY A 57 1.41 -2.04 7.80
C GLY A 57 1.60 -1.97 6.29
N ILE A 58 2.74 -2.49 5.85
CA ILE A 58 3.12 -2.59 4.44
C ILE A 58 3.39 -4.06 4.13
N ILE A 59 2.65 -4.63 3.18
CA ILE A 59 2.85 -6.00 2.70
C ILE A 59 3.19 -5.95 1.21
N CYS A 60 4.37 -6.47 0.89
CA CYS A 60 4.86 -6.60 -0.49
C CYS A 60 4.97 -8.08 -0.86
N VAL A 61 4.33 -8.48 -1.94
CA VAL A 61 4.29 -9.88 -2.41
C VAL A 61 5.04 -9.98 -3.76
N PRO A 62 6.28 -10.49 -3.76
CA PRO A 62 7.09 -10.63 -4.97
C PRO A 62 6.71 -11.88 -5.80
N ASN A 63 7.27 -11.96 -7.01
CA ASN A 63 7.20 -13.13 -7.91
C ASN A 63 5.77 -13.56 -8.30
N MET A 64 4.85 -12.59 -8.39
CA MET A 64 3.48 -12.78 -8.84
C MET A 64 3.39 -12.72 -10.37
N GLU A 65 4.13 -13.61 -11.04
CA GLU A 65 4.25 -13.63 -12.50
C GLU A 65 3.00 -14.18 -13.21
N ASN A 66 2.28 -15.10 -12.56
CA ASN A 66 1.18 -15.82 -13.17
C ASN A 66 -0.15 -15.56 -12.46
N LYS A 67 -1.25 -15.58 -13.23
CA LYS A 67 -2.60 -15.49 -12.69
C LYS A 67 -2.85 -16.69 -11.76
N GLY A 68 -3.00 -16.42 -10.47
CA GLY A 68 -3.22 -17.43 -9.44
C GLY A 68 -2.04 -17.68 -8.52
N SER A 69 -0.85 -17.13 -8.80
CA SER A 69 0.33 -17.22 -7.91
C SER A 69 0.04 -16.72 -6.49
N MET A 70 -0.90 -15.79 -6.34
CA MET A 70 -1.32 -15.27 -5.04
C MET A 70 -2.01 -16.31 -4.14
N LYS A 71 -2.59 -17.38 -4.72
CA LYS A 71 -3.23 -18.46 -3.93
C LYS A 71 -2.21 -19.35 -3.22
N GLU A 72 -1.01 -19.45 -3.76
CA GLU A 72 0.08 -20.26 -3.20
C GLU A 72 1.05 -19.41 -2.36
N SER A 73 0.85 -18.09 -2.33
CA SER A 73 1.69 -17.18 -1.57
C SER A 73 1.40 -17.29 -0.07
N SER A 74 2.44 -17.61 0.70
CA SER A 74 2.41 -17.60 2.16
C SER A 74 2.02 -16.23 2.75
N LYS A 75 2.27 -15.15 2.00
CA LYS A 75 1.95 -13.77 2.40
C LYS A 75 0.45 -13.45 2.36
N LEU A 76 -0.38 -14.29 1.72
CA LEU A 76 -1.84 -14.11 1.74
C LEU A 76 -2.39 -14.16 3.17
N GLY A 77 -1.81 -15.01 4.03
CA GLY A 77 -2.17 -15.09 5.44
C GLY A 77 -1.92 -13.79 6.20
N GLU A 78 -0.78 -13.14 5.94
CA GLU A 78 -0.43 -11.84 6.53
C GLU A 78 -1.41 -10.75 6.08
N VAL A 79 -1.82 -10.73 4.80
CA VAL A 79 -2.82 -9.79 4.28
C VAL A 79 -4.15 -9.96 5.00
N ILE A 80 -4.60 -11.19 5.22
CA ILE A 80 -5.85 -11.48 5.92
C ILE A 80 -5.76 -11.05 7.39
N GLN A 81 -4.62 -11.27 8.06
CA GLN A 81 -4.44 -10.84 9.45
C GLN A 81 -4.40 -9.32 9.58
N LEU A 82 -3.71 -8.64 8.67
CA LEU A 82 -3.72 -7.18 8.60
C LEU A 82 -5.14 -6.66 8.42
N ALA A 83 -5.90 -7.21 7.48
CA ALA A 83 -7.30 -6.84 7.26
C ALA A 83 -8.18 -7.03 8.52
N LYS A 84 -7.93 -8.06 9.34
CA LYS A 84 -8.64 -8.29 10.61
C LYS A 84 -8.25 -7.32 11.72
N SER A 85 -7.04 -6.75 11.67
CA SER A 85 -6.57 -5.78 12.66
C SER A 85 -7.11 -4.36 12.43
N ILE A 86 -7.63 -4.07 11.23
CA ILE A 86 -8.28 -2.80 10.90
C ILE A 86 -9.68 -2.78 11.54
N LYS A 87 -9.95 -1.78 12.39
CA LYS A 87 -11.19 -1.63 13.17
C LYS A 87 -12.13 -0.59 12.57
#